data_AF-A0AAV2QA89-F1
#
_entry.id   AF-A0AAV2QA89-F1
#
_cell.length_a   1.000
_cell.length_b   1.000
_cell.length_c   1.000
_cell.angle_alpha   90.00
_cell.angle_beta   90.00
_cell.angle_gamma   90.00
#
_symmetry.space_group_name_H-M   'P 1'
#
loop_
_entity.id
_entity.type
_entity.pdbx_description
1 polymer ?
#
loop_
_entity_poly.entity_id
_entity_poly.type
_entity_poly.pdbx_seq_one_letter_code
_entity_poly.pdbx_strand_id
1 'polypeptide(L)'
;QLLASFMYLTQKVDNSLGGLELHIFISALSGPMHVSFLMLKFPQHGLGYGEIMFSLSYLPTAERLTVVIVKARSLQWTDEKEQADPFVKVYVLQNGKKVMKKKTSVKKDTRSPVFNEAMIFSIPAPALHNIQMRVTVAEHQSGNSGSRKAPSVGHVIVGTQATGKALSHWNQMMASLRKPIGMWHPLRR
;
A
#
# COMPACT_ATOMS: atom_id res chain seq x y z
N GLN A 1 16.04 -34.11 32.91
CA GLN A 1 16.32 -33.83 31.49
C GLN A 1 15.21 -32.93 30.98
N LEU A 2 15.52 -31.68 30.63
CA LEU A 2 14.56 -30.76 30.03
C LEU A 2 14.66 -30.89 28.50
N LEU A 3 13.58 -31.31 27.85
CA LEU A 3 13.46 -31.31 26.39
C LEU A 3 13.18 -29.87 25.93
N ALA A 4 14.07 -29.32 25.11
CA ALA A 4 13.80 -28.08 24.38
C ALA A 4 13.24 -28.44 23.00
N SER A 5 11.99 -28.05 22.69
CA SER A 5 11.43 -28.17 21.34
C SER A 5 11.79 -26.92 20.54
N PHE A 6 12.40 -27.11 19.38
CA PHE A 6 12.53 -26.06 18.37
C PHE A 6 11.57 -26.33 17.22
N MET A 7 10.80 -25.32 16.82
CA MET A 7 9.98 -25.37 15.60
C MET A 7 10.76 -24.76 14.45
N TYR A 8 10.88 -25.47 13.33
CA TYR A 8 11.34 -24.90 12.07
C TYR A 8 10.31 -25.21 10.98
N LEU A 9 9.86 -24.18 10.27
CA LEU A 9 9.11 -24.35 9.02
C LEU A 9 10.10 -24.62 7.89
N THR A 10 9.83 -25.63 7.08
CA THR A 10 10.38 -25.72 5.72
C THR A 10 9.21 -25.70 4.74
N GLN A 11 9.34 -24.94 3.65
CA GLN A 11 8.34 -24.93 2.59
C GLN A 11 8.80 -25.88 1.49
N LYS A 12 8.01 -26.92 1.21
CA LYS A 12 8.12 -27.67 -0.03
C LYS A 12 7.33 -26.90 -1.10
N VAL A 13 8.01 -26.45 -2.14
CA VAL A 13 7.37 -25.79 -3.27
C VAL A 13 6.79 -26.88 -4.17
N ASP A 14 5.53 -27.24 -3.94
CA ASP A 14 4.74 -27.95 -4.93
C ASP A 14 3.70 -27.01 -5.53
N ASN A 15 3.69 -27.02 -6.86
CA ASN A 15 3.10 -25.99 -7.71
C ASN A 15 1.60 -26.25 -7.90
N SER A 16 0.81 -26.11 -6.83
CA SER A 16 -0.66 -25.90 -6.90
C SER A 16 -1.23 -25.74 -5.49
N LEU A 17 -1.92 -24.62 -5.27
CA LEU A 17 -2.73 -24.31 -4.07
C LEU A 17 -1.97 -24.40 -2.73
N GLY A 18 -1.42 -23.26 -2.30
CA GLY A 18 -0.60 -23.12 -1.10
C GLY A 18 -1.28 -23.58 0.20
N GLY A 19 -1.05 -24.84 0.55
CA GLY A 19 -1.10 -25.33 1.92
C GLY A 19 0.25 -25.08 2.61
N LEU A 20 0.21 -24.65 3.87
CA LEU A 20 1.37 -24.64 4.77
C LEU A 20 1.29 -25.91 5.62
N GLU A 21 2.28 -26.80 5.49
CA GLU A 21 2.39 -27.97 6.35
C GLU A 21 3.42 -27.70 7.45
N LEU A 22 3.03 -27.89 8.72
CA LEU A 22 3.88 -27.69 9.89
C LEU A 22 4.43 -29.05 10.35
N HIS A 23 5.72 -29.30 10.10
CA HIS A 23 6.40 -30.50 10.61
C HIS A 23 7.17 -30.18 11.90
N ILE A 24 6.78 -30.81 13.01
CA ILE A 24 7.43 -30.68 14.31
C ILE A 24 8.54 -31.73 14.41
N PHE A 25 9.79 -31.30 14.48
CA PHE A 25 10.91 -32.20 14.79
C PHE A 25 11.44 -31.91 16.20
N ILE A 26 11.43 -32.92 17.05
CA ILE A 26 12.02 -32.88 18.39
C ILE A 26 13.41 -33.50 18.28
N SER A 27 14.47 -32.71 18.39
CA SER A 27 15.82 -33.22 18.62
C SER A 27 16.25 -32.91 20.05
N ALA A 28 16.67 -33.94 20.78
CA ALA A 28 17.21 -33.79 22.11
C ALA A 28 18.63 -33.21 22.01
N LEU A 29 18.86 -32.02 22.57
CA LEU A 29 20.21 -31.48 22.75
C LEU A 29 20.68 -31.82 24.17
N SER A 30 21.78 -32.58 24.30
CA SER A 30 22.55 -32.63 25.54
C SER A 30 23.64 -31.56 25.50
N GLY A 31 23.48 -30.51 26.32
CA GLY A 31 24.44 -29.42 26.41
C GLY A 31 23.85 -28.20 27.13
N PRO A 32 24.69 -27.27 27.62
CA PRO A 32 24.21 -26.06 28.28
C PRO A 32 23.32 -25.25 27.33
N MET A 33 22.17 -24.78 27.85
CA MET A 33 21.17 -24.04 27.09
C MET A 33 21.78 -22.82 26.39
N HIS A 34 22.03 -22.93 25.09
CA HIS A 34 22.36 -21.80 24.25
C HIS A 34 21.05 -21.22 23.69
N VAL A 35 20.66 -20.01 24.13
CA VAL A 35 19.50 -19.30 23.59
C VAL A 35 19.94 -18.62 22.29
N SER A 36 19.86 -19.35 21.19
CA SER A 36 20.05 -18.80 19.85
C SER A 36 18.75 -18.17 19.37
N PHE A 37 18.70 -16.84 19.25
CA PHE A 37 17.59 -16.18 18.56
C PHE A 37 17.71 -16.45 17.06
N LEU A 38 16.95 -17.42 16.57
CA LEU A 38 16.77 -17.60 15.13
C LEU A 38 15.87 -16.47 14.62
N MET A 39 16.49 -15.38 14.14
CA MET A 39 15.79 -14.41 13.31
C MET A 39 15.30 -15.11 12.05
N LEU A 40 14.03 -15.53 12.04
CA LEU A 40 13.34 -15.96 10.83
C LEU A 40 13.33 -14.78 9.87
N LYS A 41 14.34 -14.71 9.00
CA LYS A 41 14.29 -13.88 7.80
C LYS A 41 13.26 -14.52 6.89
N PHE A 42 12.00 -14.12 7.06
CA PHE A 42 10.97 -14.39 6.06
C PHE A 42 11.53 -13.91 4.71
N PRO A 43 11.58 -14.75 3.68
CA PRO A 43 12.01 -14.29 2.37
C PRO A 43 11.08 -13.15 1.96
N GLN A 44 11.63 -11.95 1.79
CA GLN A 44 10.86 -10.79 1.30
C GLN A 44 10.52 -10.89 -0.20
N HIS A 45 10.78 -12.04 -0.82
CA HIS A 45 10.31 -12.34 -2.15
C HIS A 45 8.82 -12.72 -2.09
N GLY A 46 7.93 -11.75 -2.37
CA GLY A 46 6.68 -12.07 -3.07
C GLY A 46 5.33 -11.62 -2.53
N LEU A 47 5.19 -10.60 -1.65
CA LEU A 47 3.85 -10.23 -1.13
C LEU A 47 3.38 -8.78 -1.35
N GLY A 48 3.90 -8.04 -2.34
CA GLY A 48 3.22 -6.83 -2.83
C GLY A 48 4.12 -5.75 -3.44
N TYR A 49 3.49 -4.73 -4.04
CA TYR A 49 4.15 -3.59 -4.70
C TYR A 49 4.55 -2.46 -3.71
N GLY A 50 4.60 -2.77 -2.41
CA GLY A 50 4.72 -1.81 -1.32
C GLY A 50 3.38 -1.34 -0.74
N GLU A 51 3.43 -0.39 0.18
CA GLU A 51 2.25 0.17 0.84
C GLU A 51 2.27 1.70 0.82
N ILE A 52 1.09 2.31 0.84
CA ILE A 52 0.90 3.76 0.90
C ILE A 52 -0.01 4.15 2.07
N MET A 53 0.36 5.19 2.79
CA MET A 53 -0.45 5.84 3.82
C MET A 53 -1.00 7.15 3.29
N PHE A 54 -2.31 7.31 3.38
CA PHE A 54 -2.98 8.58 3.11
C PHE A 54 -4.16 8.76 4.06
N SER A 55 -4.59 10.00 4.23
CA SER A 55 -5.79 10.33 4.99
C SER A 55 -6.90 10.92 4.14
N LEU A 56 -8.13 10.68 4.55
CA LEU A 56 -9.34 11.22 3.95
C LEU A 56 -10.12 12.05 4.96
N SER A 57 -10.61 13.21 4.53
CA SER A 57 -11.54 14.04 5.30
C SER A 57 -12.50 14.74 4.36
N TYR A 58 -13.79 14.76 4.71
CA TYR A 58 -14.79 15.48 3.93
C TYR A 58 -15.46 16.57 4.78
N LEU A 59 -15.56 17.77 4.22
CA LEU A 59 -16.28 18.91 4.79
C LEU A 59 -17.50 19.22 3.90
N PRO A 60 -18.73 18.81 4.28
CA PRO A 60 -19.92 18.97 3.44
C PRO A 60 -20.27 20.42 3.14
N THR A 61 -20.15 21.31 4.12
CA THR A 61 -20.53 22.72 3.96
C THR A 61 -19.72 23.46 2.89
N ALA A 62 -18.50 22.99 2.62
CA ALA A 62 -17.63 23.53 1.58
C ALA A 62 -17.47 22.56 0.40
N GLU A 63 -18.24 21.46 0.39
CA GLU A 63 -18.17 20.38 -0.60
C GLU A 63 -16.73 19.90 -0.87
N ARG A 64 -15.96 19.76 0.20
CA ARG A 64 -14.51 19.67 0.13
C ARG A 64 -14.00 18.30 0.59
N LEU A 65 -13.54 17.48 -0.35
CA LEU A 65 -12.79 16.25 -0.07
C LEU A 65 -11.30 16.56 -0.01
N THR A 66 -10.68 16.33 1.15
CA THR A 66 -9.23 16.49 1.36
C THR A 66 -8.57 15.13 1.46
N VAL A 67 -7.51 14.96 0.66
CA VAL A 67 -6.68 13.76 0.63
C VAL A 67 -5.27 14.18 0.98
N VAL A 68 -4.73 13.68 2.10
CA VAL A 68 -3.33 13.93 2.45
C VAL A 68 -2.52 12.70 2.13
N ILE A 69 -1.61 12.80 1.17
CA ILE A 69 -0.63 11.74 0.89
C ILE A 69 0.49 11.88 1.92
N VAL A 70 0.60 10.90 2.83
CA VAL A 70 1.53 10.99 3.97
C VAL A 70 2.88 10.42 3.55
N LYS A 71 2.95 9.10 3.33
CA LYS A 71 4.18 8.39 3.00
C LYS A 71 3.89 7.05 2.34
N ALA A 72 4.90 6.47 1.70
CA ALA A 72 4.88 5.08 1.25
C ALA A 72 6.06 4.32 1.86
N ARG A 73 6.03 2.99 1.81
CA ARG A 73 7.12 2.13 2.29
C ARG A 73 7.23 0.87 1.45
N SER A 74 8.45 0.32 1.42
CA SER A 74 8.76 -0.95 0.76
C SER A 74 8.31 -0.99 -0.70
N LEU A 75 8.44 0.13 -1.41
CA LEU A 75 8.07 0.21 -2.83
C LEU A 75 8.95 -0.74 -3.65
N GLN A 76 8.32 -1.49 -4.55
CA GLN A 76 8.98 -2.37 -5.50
C GLN A 76 8.92 -1.72 -6.89
N TRP A 77 10.08 -1.36 -7.43
CA TRP A 77 10.16 -0.68 -8.72
C TRP A 77 9.78 -1.60 -9.88
N THR A 78 9.28 -0.99 -10.94
CA THR A 78 9.10 -1.68 -12.22
C THR A 78 10.47 -1.99 -12.83
N ASP A 79 10.55 -3.12 -13.55
CA ASP A 79 11.73 -3.52 -14.33
C ASP A 79 13.02 -3.71 -13.51
N GLU A 80 12.90 -4.21 -12.27
CA GLU A 80 14.03 -4.56 -11.38
C GLU A 80 15.05 -3.43 -11.13
N LYS A 81 14.64 -2.18 -11.33
CA LYS A 81 15.52 -1.03 -11.08
C LYS A 81 16.00 -1.01 -9.64
N GLU A 82 17.22 -0.55 -9.45
CA GLU A 82 17.76 -0.29 -8.12
C GLU A 82 17.30 1.06 -7.56
N GLN A 83 17.09 2.06 -8.42
CA GLN A 83 16.77 3.43 -8.04
C GLN A 83 15.59 3.96 -8.86
N ALA A 84 14.71 4.72 -8.21
CA ALA A 84 13.62 5.41 -8.88
C ALA A 84 13.11 6.59 -8.05
N ASP A 85 12.47 7.53 -8.75
CA ASP A 85 11.97 8.77 -8.20
C ASP A 85 10.43 8.72 -8.06
N PRO A 86 9.88 8.27 -6.91
CA PRO A 86 8.44 8.10 -6.78
C PRO A 86 7.67 9.42 -6.65
N PHE A 87 6.44 9.39 -7.16
CA PHE A 87 5.40 10.38 -6.90
C PHE A 87 4.02 9.74 -6.90
N VAL A 88 3.01 10.42 -6.35
CA VAL A 88 1.65 9.90 -6.27
C VAL A 88 0.72 10.70 -7.16
N LYS A 89 -0.09 10.00 -7.95
CA LYS A 89 -1.22 10.55 -8.71
C LYS A 89 -2.52 10.18 -8.00
N VAL A 90 -3.35 11.16 -7.70
CA VAL A 90 -4.69 10.94 -7.14
C VAL A 90 -5.72 11.32 -8.19
N TYR A 91 -6.55 10.35 -8.57
CA TYR A 91 -7.65 10.55 -9.51
C TYR A 91 -8.97 10.42 -8.78
N VAL A 92 -9.91 11.31 -9.10
CA VAL A 92 -11.33 11.08 -8.84
C VAL A 92 -11.93 10.47 -10.09
N LEU A 93 -12.69 9.39 -9.91
CA LEU A 93 -13.38 8.66 -10.94
C LEU A 93 -14.88 8.79 -10.70
N GLN A 94 -15.63 9.06 -11.76
CA GLN A 94 -17.09 9.03 -11.78
C GLN A 94 -17.50 8.12 -12.93
N ASN A 95 -18.30 7.09 -12.64
CA ASN A 95 -18.70 6.08 -13.62
C ASN A 95 -17.49 5.47 -14.37
N GLY A 96 -16.42 5.17 -13.64
CA GLY A 96 -15.16 4.61 -14.18
C GLY A 96 -14.28 5.59 -14.97
N LYS A 97 -14.76 6.81 -15.26
CA LYS A 97 -14.00 7.84 -16.00
C LYS A 97 -13.26 8.76 -15.04
N LYS A 98 -12.02 9.09 -15.36
CA LYS A 98 -11.21 10.06 -14.58
C LYS A 98 -11.73 11.46 -14.85
N VAL A 99 -12.26 12.12 -13.82
CA VAL A 99 -12.81 13.48 -13.92
C VAL A 99 -11.90 14.54 -13.31
N MET A 100 -11.10 14.17 -12.30
CA MET A 100 -10.13 15.07 -11.67
C MET A 100 -8.81 14.34 -11.43
N LYS A 101 -7.71 15.09 -11.42
CA LYS A 101 -6.36 14.57 -11.19
C LYS A 101 -5.52 15.58 -10.44
N LYS A 102 -4.82 15.13 -9.39
CA LYS A 102 -3.74 15.86 -8.73
C LYS A 102 -2.52 14.96 -8.58
N LYS A 103 -1.33 15.55 -8.40
CA LYS A 103 -0.08 14.82 -8.18
C LYS A 103 0.74 15.44 -7.07
N THR A 104 1.54 14.64 -6.39
CA THR A 104 2.53 15.14 -5.43
C THR A 104 3.76 15.70 -6.14
N SER A 105 4.65 16.32 -5.36
CA SER A 105 6.06 16.44 -5.70
C SER A 105 6.71 15.06 -5.90
N VAL A 106 7.83 15.05 -6.63
CA VAL A 106 8.65 13.87 -6.85
C VAL A 106 9.66 13.76 -5.71
N LYS A 107 9.86 12.56 -5.16
CA LYS A 107 10.92 12.29 -4.18
C LYS A 107 12.04 11.54 -4.89
N LYS A 108 13.28 11.94 -4.64
CA LYS A 108 14.45 11.36 -5.30
C LYS A 108 14.86 10.05 -4.65
N ASP A 109 15.16 9.06 -5.48
CA ASP A 109 15.80 7.79 -5.13
C ASP A 109 15.42 7.22 -3.75
N THR A 110 14.16 6.83 -3.58
CA THR A 110 13.71 6.29 -2.28
C THR A 110 12.55 5.33 -2.40
N ARG A 111 12.66 4.17 -1.74
CA ARG A 111 11.56 3.19 -1.62
C ARG A 111 10.59 3.49 -0.48
N SER A 112 10.89 4.50 0.33
CA SER A 112 10.07 4.92 1.48
C SER A 112 9.86 6.43 1.50
N PRO A 113 9.26 7.01 0.43
CA PRO A 113 9.08 8.45 0.32
C PRO A 113 8.12 9.00 1.39
N VAL A 114 8.45 10.17 1.92
CA VAL A 114 7.53 11.00 2.73
C VAL A 114 7.10 12.19 1.90
N PHE A 115 5.78 12.32 1.69
CA PHE A 115 5.17 13.37 0.89
C PHE A 115 4.64 14.49 1.78
N ASN A 116 3.73 14.16 2.71
CA ASN A 116 2.98 15.11 3.55
C ASN A 116 2.29 16.20 2.73
N GLU A 117 1.66 15.81 1.61
CA GLU A 117 1.04 16.74 0.66
C GLU A 117 -0.47 16.61 0.67
N ALA A 118 -1.16 17.73 0.89
CA ALA A 118 -2.61 17.81 0.87
C ALA A 118 -3.13 18.12 -0.54
N MET A 119 -4.15 17.38 -0.97
CA MET A 119 -4.86 17.55 -2.23
C MET A 119 -6.34 17.75 -1.95
N ILE A 120 -6.88 18.86 -2.43
CA ILE A 120 -8.28 19.23 -2.24
C ILE A 120 -9.07 19.01 -3.52
N PHE A 121 -10.21 18.34 -3.43
CA PHE A 121 -11.18 18.13 -4.51
C PHE A 121 -12.54 18.72 -4.13
N SER A 122 -13.15 19.46 -5.05
CA SER A 122 -14.52 19.98 -4.90
C SER A 122 -15.49 18.89 -5.34
N ILE A 123 -16.14 18.22 -4.39
CA ILE A 123 -17.04 17.10 -4.61
C ILE A 123 -18.37 17.41 -3.91
N PRO A 124 -19.46 17.60 -4.67
CA PRO A 124 -20.77 17.80 -4.08
C PRO A 124 -21.17 16.65 -3.17
N ALA A 125 -21.89 16.94 -2.08
CA ALA A 125 -22.28 15.91 -1.13
C ALA A 125 -23.10 14.77 -1.78
N PRO A 126 -24.04 15.05 -2.71
CA PRO A 126 -24.72 14.00 -3.47
C PRO A 126 -23.79 13.23 -4.41
N ALA A 127 -22.63 13.76 -4.82
CA ALA A 127 -21.73 13.02 -5.71
C ALA A 127 -20.88 11.99 -4.95
N LEU A 128 -20.68 12.15 -3.64
CA LEU A 128 -19.79 11.29 -2.85
C LEU A 128 -20.08 9.80 -2.95
N HIS A 129 -21.35 9.41 -3.05
CA HIS A 129 -21.73 8.00 -3.09
C HIS A 129 -21.42 7.33 -4.44
N ASN A 130 -21.17 8.12 -5.49
CA ASN A 130 -20.97 7.64 -6.86
C ASN A 130 -19.54 7.81 -7.37
N ILE A 131 -18.65 8.38 -6.56
CA ILE A 131 -17.26 8.54 -6.93
C ILE A 131 -16.39 7.41 -6.37
N GLN A 132 -15.30 7.16 -7.06
CA GLN A 132 -14.17 6.38 -6.55
C GLN A 132 -12.93 7.26 -6.62
N MET A 133 -11.97 7.01 -5.73
CA MET A 133 -10.66 7.63 -5.80
C MET A 133 -9.59 6.57 -6.05
N ARG A 134 -8.77 6.82 -7.07
CA ARG A 134 -7.60 5.99 -7.36
C ARG A 134 -6.33 6.72 -6.95
N VAL A 135 -5.65 6.19 -5.95
CA VAL A 135 -4.32 6.64 -5.50
C VAL A 135 -3.28 5.75 -6.15
N THR A 136 -2.39 6.31 -6.97
CA THR A 136 -1.41 5.56 -7.76
C THR A 136 0.00 6.04 -7.47
N VAL A 137 0.88 5.15 -7.01
CA VAL A 137 2.32 5.41 -6.92
C VAL A 137 2.94 5.16 -8.30
N ALA A 138 3.67 6.14 -8.80
CA ALA A 138 4.29 6.12 -10.12
C ALA A 138 5.75 6.56 -10.05
N GLU A 139 6.53 6.16 -11.05
CA GLU A 139 7.94 6.52 -11.20
C GLU A 139 8.07 7.73 -12.14
N HIS A 140 8.85 8.72 -11.73
CA HIS A 140 9.26 9.81 -12.61
C HIS A 140 10.30 9.28 -13.62
N GLN A 141 10.18 9.67 -14.89
CA GLN A 141 11.16 9.34 -15.92
C GLN A 141 11.87 10.63 -16.34
N SER A 142 13.19 10.68 -16.13
CA SER A 142 14.04 11.83 -16.46
C SER A 142 14.45 11.91 -17.94
N GLY A 143 13.92 11.05 -18.82
CA GLY A 143 14.33 10.95 -20.22
C GLY A 143 13.37 11.60 -21.22
N ASN A 144 13.89 11.99 -22.40
CA ASN A 144 13.19 12.59 -23.54
C ASN A 144 12.27 11.58 -24.27
N SER A 145 11.43 10.87 -23.51
CA SER A 145 10.50 9.87 -24.00
C SER A 145 9.17 10.56 -24.30
N GLY A 146 9.03 11.01 -25.55
CA GLY A 146 7.78 11.54 -26.07
C GLY A 146 6.61 10.65 -25.66
N SER A 147 5.64 11.24 -24.95
CA SER A 147 4.33 10.65 -24.68
C SER A 147 4.28 9.26 -23.99
N ARG A 148 5.28 8.85 -23.21
CA ARG A 148 5.13 7.64 -22.37
C ARG A 148 4.50 7.97 -21.02
N LYS A 149 3.32 7.39 -20.77
CA LYS A 149 2.64 7.43 -19.47
C LYS A 149 3.58 6.89 -18.39
N ALA A 150 3.91 7.72 -17.39
CA ALA A 150 4.86 7.33 -16.33
C ALA A 150 4.50 5.96 -15.71
N PRO A 151 5.46 5.02 -15.56
CA PRO A 151 5.23 3.68 -15.03
C PRO A 151 4.55 3.72 -13.68
N SER A 152 3.63 2.79 -13.45
CA SER A 152 2.90 2.67 -12.20
C SER A 152 3.50 1.53 -11.40
N VAL A 153 3.94 1.81 -10.18
CA VAL A 153 4.33 0.78 -9.21
C VAL A 153 3.09 -0.02 -8.84
N GLY A 154 2.05 0.68 -8.42
CA GLY A 154 0.76 0.10 -8.04
C GLY A 154 -0.23 1.17 -7.60
N HIS A 155 -1.43 0.74 -7.24
CA HIS A 155 -2.52 1.64 -6.90
C HIS A 155 -3.46 1.08 -5.84
N VAL A 156 -4.26 1.97 -5.27
CA VAL A 156 -5.36 1.70 -4.35
C VAL A 156 -6.61 2.38 -4.90
N ILE A 157 -7.75 1.69 -4.86
CA ILE A 157 -9.05 2.27 -5.18
C ILE A 157 -9.85 2.31 -3.88
N VAL A 158 -10.32 3.50 -3.48
CA VAL A 158 -11.24 3.70 -2.36
C VAL A 158 -12.53 4.35 -2.84
N GLY A 159 -13.62 4.12 -2.14
CA GLY A 159 -14.96 4.58 -2.53
C GLY A 159 -16.03 3.62 -2.00
N THR A 160 -17.29 3.95 -2.22
CA THR A 160 -18.44 3.12 -1.82
C THR A 160 -18.46 1.74 -2.47
N GLN A 161 -17.90 1.63 -3.68
CA GLN A 161 -17.81 0.39 -4.46
C GLN A 161 -16.51 -0.38 -4.21
N ALA A 162 -15.66 0.06 -3.28
CA ALA A 162 -14.46 -0.68 -2.89
C ALA A 162 -14.82 -1.86 -1.96
N THR A 163 -13.84 -2.70 -1.64
CA THR A 163 -14.01 -3.83 -0.70
C THR A 163 -12.95 -3.82 0.39
N GLY A 164 -13.21 -4.56 1.48
CA GLY A 164 -12.26 -4.75 2.58
C GLY A 164 -11.76 -3.45 3.20
N LYS A 165 -10.44 -3.33 3.36
CA LYS A 165 -9.78 -2.19 4.01
C LYS A 165 -10.05 -0.85 3.31
N ALA A 166 -10.14 -0.85 1.99
CA ALA A 166 -10.42 0.35 1.20
C ALA A 166 -11.83 0.89 1.44
N LEU A 167 -12.82 0.00 1.52
CA LEU A 167 -14.20 0.37 1.88
C LEU A 167 -14.28 0.85 3.34
N SER A 168 -13.61 0.15 4.26
CA SER A 168 -13.56 0.56 5.67
C SER A 168 -13.01 1.98 5.83
N HIS A 169 -11.92 2.31 5.11
CA HIS A 169 -11.35 3.66 5.13
C HIS A 169 -12.36 4.72 4.67
N TRP A 170 -13.08 4.43 3.59
CA TRP A 170 -14.12 5.32 3.06
C TRP A 170 -15.28 5.49 4.05
N ASN A 171 -15.79 4.38 4.61
CA ASN A 171 -16.90 4.40 5.56
C ASN A 171 -16.53 5.14 6.84
N GLN A 172 -15.31 4.98 7.36
CA GLN A 172 -14.84 5.73 8.52
C GLN A 172 -14.76 7.24 8.24
N MET A 173 -14.31 7.65 7.05
CA MET A 173 -14.36 9.05 6.63
C MET A 173 -15.80 9.57 6.61
N MET A 174 -16.74 8.81 6.03
CA MET A 174 -18.16 9.18 5.98
C MET A 174 -18.80 9.26 7.37
N ALA A 175 -18.41 8.38 8.29
CA ALA A 175 -18.90 8.37 9.68
C ALA A 175 -18.30 9.49 10.55
N SER A 176 -17.14 10.02 10.19
CA SER A 176 -16.40 11.02 10.96
C SER A 176 -16.07 12.26 10.13
N LEU A 177 -17.11 12.90 9.58
CA LEU A 177 -16.97 14.10 8.77
C LEU A 177 -16.12 15.17 9.48
N ARG A 178 -15.31 15.90 8.69
CA ARG A 178 -14.31 16.90 9.12
C ARG A 178 -13.07 16.33 9.82
N LYS A 179 -13.10 15.10 10.33
CA LYS A 179 -11.92 14.47 10.94
C LYS A 179 -11.11 13.73 9.87
N PRO A 180 -9.79 13.95 9.81
CA PRO A 180 -8.92 13.15 8.94
C PRO A 180 -8.82 11.72 9.46
N ILE A 181 -9.21 10.76 8.63
CA ILE A 181 -9.01 9.33 8.87
C ILE A 181 -7.78 8.91 8.07
N GLY A 182 -6.71 8.47 8.73
CA GLY A 182 -5.48 8.00 8.09
C GLY A 182 -5.37 6.49 8.11
N MET A 183 -4.97 5.89 6.98
CA MET A 183 -4.85 4.43 6.88
C MET A 183 -3.77 3.99 5.90
N TRP A 184 -3.08 2.90 6.22
CA TRP A 184 -2.18 2.19 5.31
C TRP A 184 -2.95 1.31 4.34
N HIS A 185 -2.52 1.26 3.08
CA HIS A 185 -3.10 0.40 2.05
C HIS A 185 -2.00 -0.30 1.25
N PRO A 186 -2.09 -1.62 1.03
CA PRO A 186 -1.19 -2.32 0.12
C PRO A 186 -1.45 -1.90 -1.32
N LEU A 187 -0.38 -1.71 -2.09
CA LEU A 187 -0.45 -1.37 -3.50
C LEU A 187 -0.75 -2.62 -4.34
N ARG A 188 -1.63 -2.47 -5.34
CA ARG A 188 -2.04 -3.54 -6.27
C ARG A 188 -1.86 -3.10 -7.73
N ARG A 189 -1.76 -4.06 -8.66
CA ARG A 189 -1.77 -3.80 -10.11
C ARG A 189 -3.10 -4.15 -10.73
#